data_AF-A0A9W8QAC0-F1
#
_entry.id   AF-A0A9W8QAC0-F1
#
_cell.length_a   1.000
_cell.length_b   1.000
_cell.length_c   1.000
_cell.angle_alpha   90.00
_cell.angle_beta   90.00
_cell.angle_gamma   90.00
#
_symmetry.space_group_name_H-M   'P 1'
#
loop_
_entity.id
_entity.type
_entity.pdbx_description
1 polymer ?
#
loop_
_entity_poly.entity_id
_entity_poly.type
_entity_poly.pdbx_seq_one_letter_code
_entity_poly.pdbx_strand_id
1 'polypeptide(L)'
;MKLNFVFLCGVATAAYFRPAEWGSQSSVIMAWPSADNPAYKNAQDDLQDATTDITSIAQAVAKFEPVTLLVVQSRLDEAKSQFADSKNITLQSIETYPKLDLWMRDMAPTFVFDKTNTSGQLFGVDYNFNGWGNKFPTGSCLSLASMLSYSMKVPRVDSSLVSEGGSLEVDGEGTLLVTESSVLIDNRNPGKTKAQAEEEFQRTLGVTKTIWIPGRKGSDITDGHIDGLARFIAPGKVLLSRPSTLEGGGPFVDTYREAQAILSNTTDAKGRTLEITEVVEADLENIGADKALVEQVQNGEKDYPSLTSAQDRKGIIP
;
A
#
# COMPACT_ATOMS: atom_id res chain seq x y z
N MET A 1 -17.64 -35.20 -42.40
CA MET A 1 -16.50 -34.30 -42.08
C MET A 1 -16.76 -33.69 -40.72
N LYS A 2 -16.04 -34.13 -39.67
CA LYS A 2 -15.99 -33.44 -38.38
C LYS A 2 -14.68 -32.64 -38.36
N LEU A 3 -14.80 -31.32 -38.32
CA LEU A 3 -13.66 -30.41 -38.28
C LEU A 3 -13.29 -30.21 -36.81
N ASN A 4 -12.20 -30.85 -36.36
CA ASN A 4 -11.61 -30.58 -35.06
C ASN A 4 -10.75 -29.33 -35.18
N PHE A 5 -11.26 -28.19 -34.67
CA PHE A 5 -10.42 -27.03 -34.40
C PHE A 5 -9.70 -27.28 -33.07
N VAL A 6 -8.43 -27.67 -33.16
CA VAL A 6 -7.51 -27.60 -32.01
C VAL A 6 -6.97 -26.17 -31.99
N PHE A 7 -7.50 -25.34 -31.08
CA PHE A 7 -6.85 -24.09 -30.73
C PHE A 7 -5.62 -24.41 -29.86
N LEU A 8 -4.44 -24.55 -30.48
CA LEU A 8 -3.18 -24.35 -29.77
C LEU A 8 -3.00 -22.84 -29.58
N CYS A 9 -3.63 -22.28 -28.54
CA CYS A 9 -3.22 -20.98 -28.03
C CYS A 9 -2.04 -21.24 -27.09
N GLY A 10 -0.82 -21.26 -27.65
CA GLY A 10 0.39 -21.13 -26.85
C GLY A 10 0.41 -19.72 -26.28
N VAL A 11 -0.17 -19.55 -25.09
CA VAL A 11 -0.08 -18.29 -24.35
C VAL A 11 1.37 -18.17 -23.93
N ALA A 12 2.14 -17.33 -24.63
CA ALA A 12 3.38 -16.83 -24.05
C ALA A 12 2.97 -16.16 -22.74
N THR A 13 3.27 -16.79 -21.61
CA THR A 13 3.00 -16.22 -20.29
C THR A 13 3.84 -14.96 -20.16
N ALA A 14 3.20 -13.79 -20.15
CA ALA A 14 3.88 -12.53 -19.92
C ALA A 14 4.73 -12.63 -18.64
N ALA A 15 5.98 -12.18 -18.72
CA ALA A 15 6.87 -12.13 -17.57
C ALA A 15 6.85 -10.71 -17.02
N TYR A 16 5.93 -10.44 -16.08
CA TYR A 16 5.81 -9.12 -15.49
C TYR A 16 6.99 -8.79 -14.58
N PHE A 17 7.19 -7.50 -14.34
CA PHE A 17 8.23 -6.97 -13.49
C PHE A 17 7.74 -5.72 -12.77
N ARG A 18 7.73 -5.77 -11.44
CA ARG A 18 7.53 -4.59 -10.61
C ARG A 18 8.88 -3.93 -10.32
N PRO A 19 9.09 -2.67 -10.73
CA PRO A 19 10.27 -1.92 -10.34
C PRO A 19 10.25 -1.61 -8.83
N ALA A 20 11.42 -1.34 -8.26
CA ALA A 20 11.50 -0.77 -6.92
C ALA A 20 10.91 0.64 -6.87
N GLU A 21 10.45 1.07 -5.70
CA GLU A 21 9.83 2.38 -5.53
C GLU A 21 10.80 3.55 -5.76
N TRP A 22 12.11 3.36 -5.56
CA TRP A 22 13.13 4.37 -5.91
C TRP A 22 13.48 4.40 -7.40
N GLY A 23 12.85 3.57 -8.23
CA GLY A 23 12.96 3.66 -9.68
C GLY A 23 12.37 4.97 -10.21
N SER A 24 12.68 5.33 -11.46
CA SER A 24 12.10 6.52 -12.08
C SER A 24 10.58 6.39 -12.21
N GLN A 25 9.86 7.40 -11.74
CA GLN A 25 8.40 7.46 -11.76
C GLN A 25 7.93 8.56 -12.72
N SER A 26 6.77 8.36 -13.34
CA SER A 26 6.17 9.37 -14.23
C SER A 26 5.20 10.28 -13.50
N SER A 27 4.62 9.82 -12.39
CA SER A 27 3.57 10.50 -11.63
C SER A 27 3.21 9.73 -10.37
N VAL A 28 2.64 10.43 -9.38
CA VAL A 28 2.03 9.85 -8.19
C VAL A 28 0.50 9.94 -8.29
N ILE A 29 -0.19 8.85 -7.93
CA ILE A 29 -1.67 8.82 -7.86
C ILE A 29 -2.09 8.98 -6.40
N MET A 30 -2.95 9.95 -6.13
CA MET A 30 -3.50 10.24 -4.81
C MET A 30 -5.02 10.36 -4.89
N ALA A 31 -5.71 10.33 -3.75
CA ALA A 31 -7.14 10.58 -3.69
C ALA A 31 -7.47 11.58 -2.59
N TRP A 32 -8.45 12.43 -2.86
CA TRP A 32 -9.01 13.36 -1.89
C TRP A 32 -10.17 12.69 -1.15
N PRO A 33 -10.27 12.86 0.19
CA PRO A 33 -11.25 12.11 0.97
C PRO A 33 -12.68 12.45 0.55
N SER A 34 -13.55 11.45 0.40
CA SER A 34 -14.96 11.69 0.15
C SER A 34 -15.71 12.02 1.44
N ALA A 35 -16.64 12.96 1.38
CA ALA A 35 -17.58 13.22 2.47
C ALA A 35 -18.54 12.04 2.74
N ASP A 36 -18.75 11.18 1.73
CA ASP A 36 -19.60 9.98 1.85
C ASP A 36 -18.81 8.76 2.35
N ASN A 37 -17.49 8.88 2.57
CA ASN A 37 -16.70 7.79 3.14
C ASN A 37 -17.14 7.56 4.60
N PRO A 38 -17.50 6.31 4.98
CA PRO A 38 -17.93 5.97 6.35
C PRO A 38 -16.96 6.39 7.45
N ALA A 39 -15.65 6.49 7.17
CA ALA A 39 -14.64 6.95 8.12
C ALA A 39 -14.94 8.37 8.65
N TYR A 40 -15.59 9.21 7.85
CA TYR A 40 -15.91 10.60 8.20
C TYR A 40 -17.38 10.81 8.61
N LYS A 41 -18.14 9.72 8.80
CA LYS A 41 -19.55 9.82 9.18
C LYS A 41 -19.67 10.45 10.57
N ASN A 42 -20.32 11.62 10.63
CA ASN A 42 -20.43 12.46 11.83
C ASN A 42 -19.08 13.00 12.35
N ALA A 43 -18.03 12.99 11.52
CA ALA A 43 -16.69 13.43 11.86
C ALA A 43 -16.20 14.45 10.82
N GLN A 44 -16.88 15.60 10.77
CA GLN A 44 -16.59 16.64 9.78
C GLN A 44 -15.24 17.32 10.01
N ASP A 45 -14.84 17.46 11.27
CA ASP A 45 -13.52 17.99 11.62
C ASP A 45 -12.42 17.05 11.10
N ASP A 46 -12.57 15.73 11.26
CA ASP A 46 -11.62 14.74 10.73
C ASP A 46 -11.54 14.77 9.20
N LEU A 47 -12.68 14.97 8.52
CA LEU A 47 -12.70 15.15 7.05
C LEU A 47 -11.94 16.40 6.62
N GLN A 48 -12.11 17.49 7.36
CA GLN A 48 -11.43 18.75 7.09
C GLN A 48 -9.92 18.62 7.31
N ASP A 49 -9.52 18.01 8.42
CA ASP A 49 -8.11 17.77 8.74
C ASP A 49 -7.46 16.85 7.69
N ALA A 50 -8.11 15.73 7.34
CA ALA A 50 -7.62 14.84 6.27
C ALA A 50 -7.55 15.54 4.90
N THR A 51 -8.51 16.41 4.58
CA THR A 51 -8.48 17.21 3.35
C THR A 51 -7.27 18.16 3.36
N THR A 52 -6.98 18.80 4.49
CA THR A 52 -5.83 19.71 4.65
C THR A 52 -4.51 18.96 4.53
N ASP A 53 -4.39 17.80 5.15
CA ASP A 53 -3.17 16.98 5.11
C ASP A 53 -2.91 16.44 3.71
N ILE A 54 -3.91 15.84 3.05
CA ILE A 54 -3.76 15.33 1.69
C ILE A 54 -3.46 16.46 0.70
N THR A 55 -4.08 17.64 0.88
CA THR A 55 -3.75 18.83 0.08
C THR A 55 -2.27 19.20 0.22
N SER A 56 -1.77 19.23 1.45
CA SER A 56 -0.38 19.58 1.75
C SER A 56 0.61 18.57 1.16
N ILE A 57 0.30 17.26 1.28
CA ILE A 57 1.10 16.19 0.68
C ILE A 57 1.08 16.30 -0.85
N ALA A 58 -0.08 16.47 -1.47
CA ALA A 58 -0.19 16.60 -2.93
C ALA A 58 0.62 17.79 -3.46
N GLN A 59 0.57 18.94 -2.78
CA GLN A 59 1.37 20.11 -3.13
C GLN A 59 2.87 19.89 -2.93
N ALA A 60 3.27 19.14 -1.89
CA ALA A 60 4.67 18.80 -1.65
C ALA A 60 5.22 17.87 -2.72
N VAL A 61 4.49 16.80 -3.06
CA VAL A 61 4.86 15.85 -4.13
C VAL A 61 4.90 16.55 -5.49
N ALA A 62 3.96 17.44 -5.76
CA ALA A 62 3.87 18.22 -7.00
C ALA A 62 5.09 19.11 -7.29
N LYS A 63 5.97 19.35 -6.29
CA LYS A 63 7.26 20.04 -6.50
C LYS A 63 8.29 19.18 -7.23
N PHE A 64 8.12 17.86 -7.22
CA PHE A 64 9.07 16.88 -7.76
C PHE A 64 8.50 16.15 -8.98
N GLU A 65 7.24 15.70 -8.90
CA GLU A 65 6.63 14.85 -9.91
C GLU A 65 5.14 15.21 -10.12
N PRO A 66 4.58 14.94 -11.32
CA PRO A 66 3.15 15.14 -11.56
C PRO A 66 2.27 14.33 -10.60
N VAL A 67 1.18 14.93 -10.13
CA VAL A 67 0.19 14.27 -9.29
C VAL A 67 -1.13 14.14 -10.04
N THR A 68 -1.67 12.92 -10.08
CA THR A 68 -3.07 12.69 -10.43
C THR A 68 -3.86 12.53 -9.14
N LEU A 69 -4.71 13.52 -8.83
CA LEU A 69 -5.54 13.52 -7.63
C LEU A 69 -6.97 13.12 -8.00
N LEU A 70 -7.41 11.96 -7.53
CA LEU A 70 -8.78 11.50 -7.67
C LEU A 70 -9.68 12.28 -6.73
N VAL A 71 -10.80 12.76 -7.25
CA VAL A 71 -11.77 13.55 -6.48
C VAL A 71 -13.18 13.06 -6.82
N VAL A 72 -14.02 12.87 -5.81
CA VAL A 72 -15.45 12.58 -6.06
C VAL A 72 -16.13 13.79 -6.69
N GLN A 73 -17.09 13.54 -7.58
CA GLN A 73 -17.74 14.60 -8.36
C GLN A 73 -18.37 15.71 -7.50
N SER A 74 -18.88 15.36 -6.31
CA SER A 74 -19.47 16.31 -5.35
C SER A 74 -18.47 17.31 -4.75
N ARG A 75 -17.16 17.00 -4.76
CA ARG A 75 -16.09 17.85 -4.24
C ARG A 75 -15.18 18.42 -5.33
N LEU A 76 -15.49 18.20 -6.61
CA LEU A 76 -14.62 18.58 -7.72
C LEU A 76 -14.40 20.11 -7.80
N ASP A 77 -15.42 20.92 -7.56
CA ASP A 77 -15.30 22.38 -7.66
C ASP A 77 -14.52 22.99 -6.49
N GLU A 78 -14.63 22.38 -5.31
CA GLU A 78 -13.78 22.67 -4.16
C GLU A 78 -12.30 22.38 -4.50
N ALA A 79 -12.02 21.20 -5.06
CA ALA A 79 -10.67 20.82 -5.47
C ALA A 79 -10.10 21.77 -6.55
N LYS A 80 -10.90 22.12 -7.57
CA LYS A 80 -10.49 23.09 -8.60
C LYS A 80 -10.10 24.43 -7.99
N SER A 81 -10.85 24.88 -6.99
CA SER A 81 -10.56 26.14 -6.29
C SER A 81 -9.27 26.02 -5.47
N GLN A 82 -9.10 24.92 -4.74
CA GLN A 82 -7.92 24.65 -3.91
C GLN A 82 -6.63 24.53 -4.72
N PHE A 83 -6.71 23.95 -5.93
CA PHE A 83 -5.55 23.68 -6.78
C PHE A 83 -5.49 24.59 -8.02
N ALA A 84 -6.20 25.71 -8.05
CA ALA A 84 -6.29 26.61 -9.21
C ALA A 84 -4.92 27.08 -9.73
N ASP A 85 -3.97 27.31 -8.82
CA ASP A 85 -2.61 27.78 -9.14
C ASP A 85 -1.61 26.63 -9.38
N SER A 86 -2.03 25.38 -9.20
CA SER A 86 -1.16 24.21 -9.33
C SER A 86 -1.04 23.78 -10.79
N LYS A 87 0.18 23.79 -11.33
CA LYS A 87 0.46 23.34 -12.71
C LYS A 87 0.76 21.85 -12.85
N ASN A 88 1.08 21.20 -11.73
CA ASN A 88 1.57 19.82 -11.71
C ASN A 88 0.59 18.86 -11.00
N ILE A 89 -0.62 19.33 -10.70
CA ILE A 89 -1.69 18.52 -10.11
C ILE A 89 -2.84 18.46 -11.12
N THR A 90 -3.15 17.25 -11.57
CA THR A 90 -4.30 16.96 -12.44
C THR A 90 -5.42 16.38 -11.60
N LEU A 91 -6.58 17.02 -11.63
CA LEU A 91 -7.79 16.51 -10.95
C LEU A 91 -8.50 15.51 -11.86
N GLN A 92 -8.73 14.30 -11.36
CA GLN A 92 -9.50 13.28 -12.05
C GLN A 92 -10.80 13.01 -11.27
N SER A 93 -11.95 13.37 -11.86
CA SER A 93 -13.24 13.07 -11.23
C SER A 93 -13.54 11.57 -11.26
N ILE A 94 -14.08 11.04 -10.15
CA ILE A 94 -14.60 9.67 -10.07
C ILE A 94 -16.04 9.65 -9.57
N GLU A 95 -16.97 9.40 -10.49
CA GLU A 95 -18.41 9.38 -10.20
C GLU A 95 -18.88 8.03 -9.64
N THR A 96 -18.32 6.93 -10.14
CA THR A 96 -18.76 5.55 -9.83
C THR A 96 -18.15 4.98 -8.55
N TYR A 97 -17.52 5.82 -7.73
CA TYR A 97 -16.90 5.44 -6.48
C TYR A 97 -17.14 6.51 -5.40
N PRO A 98 -18.40 6.73 -4.96
CA PRO A 98 -18.77 7.84 -4.09
C PRO A 98 -18.14 7.75 -2.70
N LYS A 99 -17.84 6.54 -2.21
CA LYS A 99 -17.15 6.31 -0.93
C LYS A 99 -15.63 6.28 -1.09
N LEU A 100 -15.09 7.10 -1.99
CA LEU A 100 -13.65 7.15 -2.26
C LEU A 100 -12.87 7.33 -0.96
N ASP A 101 -11.96 6.38 -0.75
CA ASP A 101 -10.99 6.42 0.31
C ASP A 101 -9.65 6.98 -0.20
N LEU A 102 -8.82 7.45 0.72
CA LEU A 102 -7.55 8.11 0.42
C LEU A 102 -6.38 7.14 0.19
N TRP A 103 -6.57 5.84 0.48
CA TRP A 103 -5.54 4.81 0.47
C TRP A 103 -5.22 4.28 -0.93
N MET A 104 -4.75 5.16 -1.83
CA MET A 104 -4.36 4.78 -3.20
C MET A 104 -3.24 3.74 -3.23
N ARG A 105 -2.40 3.67 -2.19
CA ARG A 105 -1.42 2.60 -2.00
C ARG A 105 -2.05 1.21 -2.11
N ASP A 106 -3.26 1.05 -1.60
CA ASP A 106 -3.93 -0.24 -1.49
C ASP A 106 -4.97 -0.50 -2.57
N MET A 107 -5.59 0.57 -3.05
CA MET A 107 -6.77 0.50 -3.92
C MET A 107 -6.43 0.69 -5.40
N ALA A 108 -5.34 1.41 -5.71
CA ALA A 108 -4.92 1.67 -7.08
C ALA A 108 -4.21 0.44 -7.68
N PRO A 109 -4.04 0.37 -9.03
CA PRO A 109 -3.31 -0.73 -9.64
C PRO A 109 -1.86 -0.78 -9.15
N THR A 110 -1.36 -1.98 -8.91
CA THR A 110 0.10 -2.16 -8.78
C THR A 110 0.71 -2.21 -10.18
N PHE A 111 1.49 -1.19 -10.52
CA PHE A 111 2.06 -1.08 -11.87
C PHE A 111 3.26 -2.00 -12.09
N VAL A 112 3.28 -2.66 -13.26
CA VAL A 112 4.33 -3.58 -13.68
C VAL A 112 4.64 -3.43 -15.17
N PHE A 113 5.82 -3.84 -15.58
CA PHE A 113 6.24 -3.87 -16.98
C PHE A 113 6.28 -5.30 -17.50
N ASP A 114 5.95 -5.50 -18.78
CA ASP A 114 6.16 -6.79 -19.44
C ASP A 114 7.60 -6.89 -19.96
N LYS A 115 8.41 -7.79 -19.37
CA LYS A 115 9.80 -8.03 -19.78
C LYS A 115 9.93 -8.70 -21.15
N THR A 116 8.87 -9.31 -21.65
CA THR A 116 8.87 -9.98 -22.96
C THR A 116 8.66 -8.99 -24.10
N ASN A 117 8.20 -7.78 -23.80
CA ASN A 117 7.95 -6.72 -24.76
C ASN A 117 9.04 -5.63 -24.68
N THR A 118 9.72 -5.38 -25.80
CA THR A 118 10.75 -4.34 -25.90
C THR A 118 10.19 -2.91 -25.89
N SER A 119 8.86 -2.75 -25.98
CA SER A 119 8.20 -1.43 -25.94
C SER A 119 8.14 -0.80 -24.54
N GLY A 120 8.45 -1.56 -23.47
CA GLY A 120 8.31 -1.08 -22.10
C GLY A 120 6.86 -0.82 -21.70
N GLN A 121 5.92 -1.63 -22.23
CA GLN A 121 4.49 -1.46 -21.95
C GLN A 121 4.19 -1.61 -20.45
N LEU A 122 3.50 -0.61 -19.90
CA LEU A 122 2.99 -0.60 -18.53
C LEU A 122 1.69 -1.41 -18.45
N PHE A 123 1.54 -2.17 -17.36
CA PHE A 123 0.35 -2.92 -16.98
C PHE A 123 -0.06 -2.55 -15.55
N GLY A 124 -1.34 -2.68 -15.23
CA GLY A 124 -1.86 -2.45 -13.88
C GLY A 124 -2.41 -3.76 -13.30
N VAL A 125 -1.77 -4.27 -12.25
CA VAL A 125 -2.26 -5.45 -11.55
C VAL A 125 -3.39 -5.05 -10.60
N ASP A 126 -4.53 -5.72 -10.73
CA ASP A 126 -5.66 -5.61 -9.81
C ASP A 126 -5.63 -6.78 -8.82
N TYR A 127 -5.35 -6.47 -7.56
CA TYR A 127 -5.30 -7.43 -6.45
C TYR A 127 -6.63 -7.59 -5.70
N ASN A 128 -7.76 -7.25 -6.35
CA ASN A 128 -9.10 -7.51 -5.81
C ASN A 128 -9.32 -6.88 -4.42
N PHE A 129 -8.87 -5.64 -4.21
CA PHE A 129 -9.00 -4.93 -2.92
C PHE A 129 -10.42 -5.06 -2.33
N ASN A 130 -10.50 -5.54 -1.09
CA ASN A 130 -11.78 -5.82 -0.42
C ASN A 130 -12.02 -4.99 0.85
N GLY A 131 -11.24 -3.93 1.10
CA GLY A 131 -11.37 -3.14 2.32
C GLY A 131 -10.75 -3.79 3.54
N TRP A 132 -9.50 -4.25 3.40
CA TRP A 132 -8.70 -4.91 4.42
C TRP A 132 -9.41 -6.05 5.17
N GLY A 133 -9.98 -6.98 4.41
CA GLY A 133 -10.72 -8.12 4.93
C GLY A 133 -12.19 -7.81 5.19
N ASN A 134 -12.80 -6.97 4.33
CA ASN A 134 -14.17 -6.47 4.46
C ASN A 134 -14.44 -5.67 5.74
N LYS A 135 -13.40 -5.12 6.38
CA LYS A 135 -13.56 -4.16 7.48
C LYS A 135 -14.18 -2.86 6.96
N PHE A 136 -13.76 -2.43 5.77
CA PHE A 136 -14.28 -1.25 5.06
C PHE A 136 -14.64 -1.60 3.62
N PRO A 137 -15.76 -2.33 3.41
CA PRO A 137 -16.13 -2.80 2.09
C PRO A 137 -16.36 -1.61 1.13
N THR A 138 -15.81 -1.73 -0.08
CA THR A 138 -15.80 -0.66 -1.09
C THR A 138 -17.20 -0.22 -1.54
N GLY A 139 -18.17 -1.15 -1.50
CA GLY A 139 -19.54 -0.90 -1.95
C GLY A 139 -19.67 -0.61 -3.45
N SER A 140 -18.61 -0.84 -4.24
CA SER A 140 -18.61 -0.67 -5.71
C SER A 140 -18.55 -2.02 -6.41
N CYS A 141 -19.21 -2.13 -7.56
CA CYS A 141 -19.17 -3.33 -8.40
C CYS A 141 -17.85 -3.46 -9.17
N LEU A 142 -17.06 -2.39 -9.29
CA LEU A 142 -15.77 -2.37 -9.98
C LEU A 142 -14.67 -1.98 -8.98
N SER A 143 -13.53 -2.64 -9.07
CA SER A 143 -12.33 -2.24 -8.33
C SER A 143 -11.81 -0.90 -8.84
N LEU A 144 -11.24 -0.10 -7.93
CA LEU A 144 -10.60 1.17 -8.31
C LEU A 144 -9.43 0.93 -9.27
N ALA A 145 -8.66 -0.14 -9.06
CA ALA A 145 -7.63 -0.58 -9.98
C ALA A 145 -8.17 -0.77 -11.40
N SER A 146 -9.29 -1.47 -11.58
CA SER A 146 -9.88 -1.65 -12.91
C SER A 146 -10.31 -0.34 -13.56
N MET A 147 -10.91 0.57 -12.80
CA MET A 147 -11.36 1.86 -13.31
C MET A 147 -10.16 2.72 -13.75
N LEU A 148 -9.10 2.75 -12.95
CA LEU A 148 -7.88 3.50 -13.24
C LEU A 148 -7.10 2.93 -14.43
N SER A 149 -6.93 1.61 -14.48
CA SER A 149 -6.32 0.95 -15.64
C SER A 149 -7.04 1.30 -16.93
N TYR A 150 -8.38 1.28 -16.93
CA TYR A 150 -9.18 1.70 -18.09
C TYR A 150 -8.97 3.18 -18.44
N SER A 151 -9.07 4.09 -17.47
CA SER A 151 -8.92 5.54 -17.73
C SER A 151 -7.52 5.90 -18.24
N MET A 152 -6.49 5.22 -17.73
CA MET A 152 -5.10 5.43 -18.11
C MET A 152 -4.72 4.68 -19.41
N LYS A 153 -5.61 3.87 -19.97
CA LYS A 153 -5.35 2.99 -21.13
C LYS A 153 -4.19 2.02 -20.88
N VAL A 154 -4.06 1.58 -19.64
CA VAL A 154 -3.09 0.58 -19.19
C VAL A 154 -3.80 -0.77 -19.14
N PRO A 155 -3.31 -1.82 -19.82
CA PRO A 155 -3.93 -3.13 -19.74
C PRO A 155 -3.93 -3.66 -18.30
N ARG A 156 -5.09 -4.16 -17.88
CA ARG A 156 -5.30 -4.74 -16.55
C ARG A 156 -4.76 -6.17 -16.52
N VAL A 157 -4.14 -6.55 -15.41
CA VAL A 157 -3.79 -7.93 -15.07
C VAL A 157 -4.56 -8.32 -13.82
N ASP A 158 -5.46 -9.29 -13.95
CA ASP A 158 -6.18 -9.82 -12.81
C ASP A 158 -5.27 -10.68 -11.95
N SER A 159 -5.27 -10.44 -10.64
CA SER A 159 -4.66 -11.36 -9.69
C SER A 159 -5.65 -12.42 -9.22
N SER A 160 -5.15 -13.60 -8.89
CA SER A 160 -5.92 -14.60 -8.15
C SER A 160 -5.97 -14.31 -6.65
N LEU A 161 -5.14 -13.39 -6.13
CA LEU A 161 -5.07 -13.03 -4.72
C LEU A 161 -5.95 -11.81 -4.41
N VAL A 162 -6.49 -11.79 -3.21
CA VAL A 162 -6.87 -10.54 -2.53
C VAL A 162 -5.62 -10.03 -1.82
N SER A 163 -5.14 -8.86 -2.20
CA SER A 163 -3.98 -8.19 -1.58
C SER A 163 -4.07 -6.70 -1.79
N GLU A 164 -3.19 -5.96 -1.13
CA GLU A 164 -3.05 -4.52 -1.27
C GLU A 164 -1.61 -4.13 -1.63
N GLY A 165 -1.40 -2.96 -2.21
CA GLY A 165 -0.05 -2.49 -2.53
C GLY A 165 0.83 -2.27 -1.29
N GLY A 166 0.26 -1.88 -0.15
CA GLY A 166 0.97 -1.74 1.14
C GLY A 166 1.43 -3.08 1.73
N SER A 167 0.77 -4.18 1.37
CA SER A 167 1.19 -5.55 1.70
C SER A 167 2.41 -6.04 0.90
N LEU A 168 2.86 -5.29 -0.13
CA LEU A 168 3.81 -5.78 -1.13
C LEU A 168 5.00 -4.82 -1.31
N GLU A 169 6.14 -5.19 -0.74
CA GLU A 169 7.38 -4.41 -0.79
C GLU A 169 8.47 -5.13 -1.61
N VAL A 170 8.87 -4.56 -2.75
CA VAL A 170 9.81 -5.20 -3.69
C VAL A 170 11.13 -4.44 -3.80
N ASP A 171 12.24 -5.18 -3.97
CA ASP A 171 13.58 -4.60 -4.16
C ASP A 171 13.91 -4.22 -5.61
N GLY A 172 13.02 -4.54 -6.55
CA GLY A 172 13.24 -4.38 -7.99
C GLY A 172 14.24 -5.36 -8.61
N GLU A 173 14.74 -6.34 -7.86
CA GLU A 173 15.70 -7.35 -8.33
C GLU A 173 15.24 -8.81 -8.10
N GLY A 174 13.99 -8.97 -7.68
CA GLY A 174 13.30 -10.26 -7.60
C GLY A 174 12.97 -10.71 -6.18
N THR A 175 13.12 -9.82 -5.19
CA THR A 175 12.79 -10.09 -3.79
C THR A 175 11.52 -9.36 -3.39
N LEU A 176 10.64 -10.07 -2.69
CA LEU A 176 9.44 -9.53 -2.04
C LEU A 176 9.56 -9.68 -0.52
N LEU A 177 9.34 -8.59 0.22
CA LEU A 177 8.97 -8.63 1.63
C LEU A 177 7.44 -8.58 1.74
N VAL A 178 6.88 -9.42 2.60
CA VAL A 178 5.43 -9.53 2.83
C VAL A 178 5.18 -10.08 4.22
N THR A 179 4.03 -9.73 4.81
CA THR A 179 3.57 -10.36 6.05
C THR A 179 2.56 -11.47 5.75
N GLU A 180 2.65 -12.57 6.50
CA GLU A 180 1.69 -13.67 6.41
C GLU A 180 0.30 -13.20 6.84
N SER A 181 0.24 -12.36 7.89
CA SER A 181 -1.00 -11.83 8.44
C SER A 181 -1.77 -10.92 7.48
N SER A 182 -1.13 -10.28 6.49
CA SER A 182 -1.85 -9.43 5.53
C SER A 182 -2.23 -10.14 4.22
N VAL A 183 -1.71 -11.35 3.96
CA VAL A 183 -1.98 -12.08 2.70
C VAL A 183 -2.62 -13.44 2.95
N LEU A 184 -2.10 -14.24 3.87
CA LEU A 184 -2.45 -15.66 4.05
C LEU A 184 -3.40 -15.88 5.23
N ILE A 185 -4.45 -15.06 5.31
CA ILE A 185 -5.49 -15.18 6.32
C ILE A 185 -6.88 -15.30 5.68
N ASP A 186 -7.83 -15.86 6.42
CA ASP A 186 -9.16 -16.21 5.90
C ASP A 186 -9.96 -15.03 5.34
N ASN A 187 -9.73 -13.81 5.84
CA ASN A 187 -10.42 -12.61 5.34
C ASN A 187 -9.79 -12.05 4.05
N ARG A 188 -8.65 -12.61 3.60
CA ARG A 188 -8.00 -12.30 2.32
C ARG A 188 -8.08 -13.48 1.36
N ASN A 189 -7.38 -14.56 1.69
CA ASN A 189 -7.14 -15.69 0.79
C ASN A 189 -7.38 -17.02 1.52
N PRO A 190 -8.64 -17.37 1.84
CA PRO A 190 -8.97 -18.56 2.61
C PRO A 190 -8.46 -19.82 1.92
N GLY A 191 -7.71 -20.65 2.66
CA GLY A 191 -7.17 -21.92 2.18
C GLY A 191 -6.02 -21.82 1.17
N LYS A 192 -5.51 -20.61 0.86
CA LYS A 192 -4.31 -20.48 0.02
C LYS A 192 -3.04 -20.82 0.78
N THR A 193 -2.13 -21.50 0.09
CA THR A 193 -0.80 -21.83 0.60
C THR A 193 0.23 -20.78 0.21
N LYS A 194 1.37 -20.72 0.93
CA LYS A 194 2.53 -19.90 0.55
C LYS A 194 2.98 -20.15 -0.88
N ALA A 195 3.07 -21.41 -1.30
CA ALA A 195 3.49 -21.78 -2.65
C ALA A 195 2.56 -21.19 -3.73
N GLN A 196 1.24 -21.21 -3.50
CA GLN A 196 0.27 -20.62 -4.43
C GLN A 196 0.36 -19.09 -4.46
N ALA A 197 0.62 -18.46 -3.32
CA ALA A 197 0.85 -17.02 -3.27
C ALA A 197 2.16 -16.63 -3.98
N GLU A 198 3.23 -17.39 -3.77
CA GLU A 198 4.53 -17.21 -4.42
C GLU A 198 4.46 -17.39 -5.94
N GLU A 199 3.74 -18.40 -6.43
CA GLU A 199 3.47 -18.57 -7.86
C GLU A 199 2.76 -17.36 -8.45
N GLU A 200 1.76 -16.84 -7.74
CA GLU A 200 1.03 -15.65 -8.17
C GLU A 200 1.92 -14.40 -8.13
N PHE A 201 2.72 -14.19 -7.08
CA PHE A 201 3.67 -13.07 -6.99
C PHE A 201 4.73 -13.15 -8.09
N GLN A 202 5.22 -14.34 -8.41
CA GLN A 202 6.13 -14.53 -9.53
C GLN A 202 5.46 -14.13 -10.85
N ARG A 203 4.20 -14.55 -11.06
CA ARG A 203 3.43 -14.23 -12.25
C ARG A 203 3.18 -12.72 -12.37
N THR A 204 2.72 -12.06 -11.31
CA THR A 204 2.25 -10.66 -11.35
C THR A 204 3.35 -9.63 -11.11
N LEU A 205 4.36 -9.93 -10.29
CA LEU A 205 5.43 -9.01 -9.90
C LEU A 205 6.80 -9.37 -10.49
N GLY A 206 6.99 -10.60 -10.96
CA GLY A 206 8.28 -11.08 -11.46
C GLY A 206 9.30 -11.39 -10.37
N VAL A 207 8.87 -11.53 -9.12
CA VAL A 207 9.73 -11.89 -7.99
C VAL A 207 10.02 -13.39 -7.99
N THR A 208 11.21 -13.77 -7.52
CA THR A 208 11.66 -15.17 -7.45
C THR A 208 12.00 -15.60 -6.03
N LYS A 209 11.99 -14.67 -5.07
CA LYS A 209 12.16 -14.94 -3.66
C LYS A 209 11.20 -14.11 -2.83
N THR A 210 10.50 -14.77 -1.92
CA THR A 210 9.64 -14.12 -0.94
C THR A 210 10.21 -14.33 0.44
N ILE A 211 10.33 -13.25 1.21
CA ILE A 211 10.69 -13.27 2.63
C ILE A 211 9.40 -13.01 3.39
N TRP A 212 8.92 -14.03 4.07
CA TRP A 212 7.70 -13.99 4.87
C TRP A 212 8.01 -13.57 6.30
N ILE A 213 7.38 -12.51 6.76
CA ILE A 213 7.33 -12.14 8.18
C ILE A 213 5.97 -12.59 8.73
N PRO A 214 5.86 -13.15 9.95
CA PRO A 214 4.56 -13.60 10.47
C PRO A 214 3.50 -12.50 10.50
N GLY A 215 3.88 -11.27 10.92
CA GLY A 215 2.97 -10.15 11.13
C GLY A 215 1.95 -10.44 12.25
N ARG A 216 0.93 -9.58 12.40
CA ARG A 216 -0.10 -9.70 13.44
C ARG A 216 -1.47 -9.29 12.92
N LYS A 217 -2.37 -10.28 12.84
CA LYS A 217 -3.76 -10.05 12.45
C LYS A 217 -4.49 -9.24 13.53
N GLY A 218 -5.21 -8.21 13.12
CA GLY A 218 -6.02 -7.37 14.02
C GLY A 218 -5.24 -6.40 14.90
N SER A 219 -3.91 -6.32 14.78
CA SER A 219 -3.13 -5.27 15.45
C SER A 219 -3.27 -3.89 14.80
N ASP A 220 -3.71 -3.87 13.54
CA ASP A 220 -4.19 -2.68 12.84
C ASP A 220 -5.29 -3.06 11.84
N ILE A 221 -5.86 -2.05 11.17
CA ILE A 221 -6.88 -2.24 10.12
C ILE A 221 -6.39 -3.12 8.97
N THR A 222 -5.10 -3.09 8.67
CA THR A 222 -4.47 -3.77 7.52
C THR A 222 -4.15 -5.24 7.78
N ASP A 223 -4.21 -5.67 9.05
CA ASP A 223 -3.70 -6.95 9.55
C ASP A 223 -2.17 -7.04 9.49
N GLY A 224 -1.48 -5.91 9.72
CA GLY A 224 -0.02 -5.80 9.80
C GLY A 224 0.66 -5.78 8.43
N HIS A 225 0.36 -4.77 7.61
CA HIS A 225 1.06 -4.53 6.35
C HIS A 225 2.57 -4.42 6.53
N ILE A 226 3.31 -4.84 5.50
CA ILE A 226 4.78 -4.78 5.53
C ILE A 226 5.29 -3.34 5.44
N ASP A 227 4.57 -2.43 4.78
CA ASP A 227 5.00 -1.03 4.59
C ASP A 227 5.00 -0.20 5.88
N GLY A 228 4.25 -0.61 6.90
CA GLY A 228 4.32 -0.09 8.27
C GLY A 228 5.49 -0.66 9.09
N LEU A 229 6.17 -1.71 8.61
CA LEU A 229 7.20 -2.42 9.36
C LEU A 229 8.58 -2.32 8.70
N ALA A 230 8.70 -2.61 7.40
CA ALA A 230 9.98 -2.67 6.71
C ALA A 230 9.87 -2.22 5.26
N ARG A 231 10.86 -1.44 4.79
CA ARG A 231 10.94 -0.92 3.42
C ARG A 231 12.32 -1.19 2.83
N PHE A 232 12.39 -1.61 1.58
CA PHE A 232 13.65 -1.56 0.87
C PHE A 232 14.01 -0.11 0.54
N ILE A 233 15.28 0.23 0.69
CA ILE A 233 15.82 1.55 0.29
C ILE A 233 16.87 1.46 -0.81
N ALA A 234 17.37 0.26 -1.06
CA ALA A 234 18.21 -0.13 -2.17
C ALA A 234 18.23 -1.66 -2.25
N PRO A 235 18.73 -2.27 -3.33
CA PRO A 235 18.90 -3.71 -3.38
C PRO A 235 19.77 -4.22 -2.21
N GLY A 236 19.23 -5.16 -1.44
CA GLY A 236 19.89 -5.70 -0.23
C GLY A 236 19.91 -4.78 1.00
N LYS A 237 19.24 -3.62 0.98
CA LYS A 237 19.20 -2.67 2.11
C LYS A 237 17.76 -2.42 2.57
N VAL A 238 17.50 -2.58 3.86
CA VAL A 238 16.17 -2.51 4.46
C VAL A 238 16.15 -1.49 5.59
N LEU A 239 15.17 -0.58 5.58
CA LEU A 239 14.74 0.14 6.77
C LEU A 239 13.78 -0.73 7.57
N LEU A 240 13.98 -0.83 8.87
CA LEU A 240 13.12 -1.56 9.79
C LEU A 240 12.59 -0.60 10.87
N SER A 241 11.28 -0.50 10.98
CA SER A 241 10.61 0.22 12.07
C SER A 241 10.91 -0.48 13.39
N ARG A 242 11.44 0.27 14.35
CA ARG A 242 11.79 -0.23 15.67
C ARG A 242 10.98 0.53 16.72
N PRO A 243 10.23 -0.18 17.57
CA PRO A 243 9.57 0.44 18.72
C PRO A 243 10.53 1.26 19.59
N SER A 244 10.06 2.42 20.04
CA SER A 244 10.81 3.37 20.88
C SER A 244 11.38 2.70 22.14
N THR A 245 10.67 1.71 22.69
CA THR A 245 11.14 0.80 23.73
C THR A 245 10.91 -0.66 23.34
N LEU A 246 11.83 -1.54 23.78
CA LEU A 246 11.67 -3.00 23.67
C LEU A 246 11.33 -3.65 25.02
N GLU A 247 11.22 -2.85 26.08
CA GLU A 247 10.80 -3.31 27.40
C GLU A 247 9.30 -3.62 27.40
N GLY A 248 8.85 -4.54 28.25
CA GLY A 248 7.43 -4.91 28.37
C GLY A 248 6.90 -5.85 27.27
N GLY A 249 7.52 -5.87 26.08
CA GLY A 249 7.06 -6.73 24.97
C GLY A 249 5.82 -6.16 24.26
N GLY A 250 4.92 -7.02 23.82
CA GLY A 250 3.68 -6.63 23.13
C GLY A 250 3.72 -6.90 21.63
N PRO A 251 2.56 -6.85 20.94
CA PRO A 251 2.42 -7.25 19.55
C PRO A 251 3.41 -6.53 18.61
N PHE A 252 3.65 -5.23 18.80
CA PHE A 252 4.58 -4.46 17.97
C PHE A 252 6.05 -4.82 18.23
N VAL A 253 6.45 -4.96 19.51
CA VAL A 253 7.81 -5.39 19.89
C VAL A 253 8.10 -6.81 19.42
N ASP A 254 7.14 -7.72 19.55
CA ASP A 254 7.29 -9.10 19.09
C ASP A 254 7.38 -9.18 17.56
N THR A 255 6.57 -8.39 16.85
CA THR A 255 6.64 -8.27 15.38
C THR A 255 8.00 -7.75 14.92
N TYR A 256 8.50 -6.69 15.56
CA TYR A 256 9.83 -6.17 15.28
C TYR A 256 10.92 -7.22 15.53
N ARG A 257 10.90 -7.93 16.67
CA ARG A 257 11.90 -8.96 17.00
C ARG A 257 11.92 -10.10 15.99
N GLU A 258 10.75 -10.57 15.57
CA GLU A 258 10.62 -11.60 14.54
C GLU A 258 11.14 -11.11 13.19
N ALA A 259 10.75 -9.89 12.78
CA ALA A 259 11.21 -9.29 11.55
C ALA A 259 12.73 -9.10 11.54
N GLN A 260 13.30 -8.54 12.60
CA GLN A 260 14.73 -8.36 12.77
C GLN A 260 15.47 -9.70 12.66
N ALA A 261 14.98 -10.73 13.33
CA ALA A 261 15.59 -12.05 13.33
C ALA A 261 15.54 -12.69 11.93
N ILE A 262 14.40 -12.62 11.24
CA ILE A 262 14.24 -13.17 9.90
C ILE A 262 15.12 -12.43 8.88
N LEU A 263 15.05 -11.09 8.89
CA LEU A 263 15.82 -10.25 7.97
C LEU A 263 17.33 -10.44 8.16
N SER A 264 17.79 -10.59 9.40
CA SER A 264 19.22 -10.80 9.71
C SER A 264 19.74 -12.17 9.28
N ASN A 265 18.86 -13.16 9.14
CA ASN A 265 19.22 -14.56 8.84
C ASN A 265 18.79 -15.02 7.44
N THR A 266 18.31 -14.10 6.60
CA THR A 266 17.93 -14.40 5.21
C THR A 266 18.84 -13.67 4.23
N THR A 267 18.70 -14.04 2.96
CA THR A 267 19.31 -13.32 1.84
C THR A 267 18.24 -12.87 0.87
N ASP A 268 18.55 -11.95 -0.01
CA ASP A 268 17.65 -11.58 -1.10
C ASP A 268 17.71 -12.57 -2.28
N ALA A 269 17.00 -12.28 -3.37
CA ALA A 269 16.97 -13.10 -4.58
C ALA A 269 18.33 -13.20 -5.32
N LYS A 270 19.27 -12.30 -5.02
CA LYS A 270 20.64 -12.31 -5.56
C LYS A 270 21.65 -12.93 -4.59
N GLY A 271 21.20 -13.42 -3.44
CA GLY A 271 22.05 -14.05 -2.44
C GLY A 271 22.79 -13.07 -1.55
N ARG A 272 22.45 -11.77 -1.56
CA ARG A 272 23.04 -10.79 -0.64
C ARG A 272 22.41 -10.93 0.73
N THR A 273 23.22 -10.86 1.78
CA THR A 273 22.72 -10.61 3.14
C THR A 273 22.11 -9.22 3.20
N LEU A 274 21.03 -9.08 3.97
CA LEU A 274 20.34 -7.79 4.11
C LEU A 274 21.08 -6.88 5.10
N GLU A 275 21.36 -5.66 4.67
CA GLU A 275 21.82 -4.56 5.54
C GLU A 275 20.59 -3.89 6.14
N ILE A 276 20.44 -3.98 7.48
CA ILE A 276 19.27 -3.45 8.19
C ILE A 276 19.65 -2.14 8.85
N THR A 277 18.89 -1.08 8.56
CA THR A 277 18.95 0.21 9.26
C THR A 277 17.66 0.39 10.05
N GLU A 278 17.78 0.53 11.36
CA GLU A 278 16.61 0.70 12.23
C GLU A 278 16.18 2.18 12.26
N VAL A 279 14.87 2.41 12.16
CA VAL A 279 14.25 3.71 12.36
C VAL A 279 13.44 3.62 13.64
N VAL A 280 13.82 4.42 14.64
CA VAL A 280 13.14 4.41 15.94
C VAL A 280 11.80 5.14 15.81
N GLU A 281 10.73 4.47 16.19
CA GLU A 281 9.37 5.02 16.26
C GLU A 281 9.29 6.17 17.27
N ALA A 282 8.27 7.01 17.13
CA ALA A 282 8.01 8.06 18.11
C ALA A 282 7.76 7.44 19.49
N ASP A 283 8.34 8.04 20.52
CA ASP A 283 8.01 7.70 21.89
C ASP A 283 6.74 8.46 22.29
N LEU A 284 5.65 7.71 22.45
CA LEU A 284 4.32 8.24 22.78
C LEU A 284 4.34 9.06 24.08
N GLU A 285 5.11 8.65 25.08
CA GLU A 285 5.22 9.39 26.34
C GLU A 285 5.93 10.74 26.12
N ASN A 286 6.99 10.74 25.30
CA ASN A 286 7.74 11.96 25.00
C ASN A 286 6.97 12.96 24.13
N ILE A 287 6.02 12.49 23.32
CA ILE A 287 5.13 13.37 22.52
C ILE A 287 3.82 13.70 23.25
N GLY A 288 3.73 13.43 24.55
CA GLY A 288 2.62 13.86 25.39
C GLY A 288 1.33 13.03 25.26
N ALA A 289 1.40 11.81 24.72
CA ALA A 289 0.26 10.90 24.71
C ALA A 289 -0.17 10.55 26.14
N ASP A 290 -1.48 10.48 26.38
CA ASP A 290 -1.98 10.06 27.68
C ASP A 290 -1.67 8.57 27.95
N LYS A 291 -1.58 8.20 29.23
CA LYS A 291 -1.21 6.84 29.63
C LYS A 291 -2.18 5.77 29.13
N ALA A 292 -3.47 6.10 28.98
CA ALA A 292 -4.45 5.15 28.50
C ALA A 292 -4.26 4.88 27.01
N LEU A 293 -3.93 5.89 26.21
CA LEU A 293 -3.55 5.74 24.81
C LEU A 293 -2.27 4.90 24.68
N VAL A 294 -1.25 5.18 25.48
CA VAL A 294 0.00 4.40 25.48
C VAL A 294 -0.28 2.92 25.78
N GLU A 295 -1.07 2.62 26.81
CA GLU A 295 -1.42 1.25 27.19
C GLU A 295 -2.27 0.55 26.11
N GLN A 296 -3.23 1.26 25.50
CA GLN A 296 -4.04 0.75 24.39
C GLN A 296 -3.18 0.40 23.17
N VAL A 297 -2.21 1.24 22.81
CA VAL A 297 -1.28 0.95 21.71
C VAL A 297 -0.37 -0.22 22.07
N GLN A 298 0.21 -0.24 23.27
CA GLN A 298 1.09 -1.32 23.71
C GLN A 298 0.39 -2.69 23.73
N ASN A 299 -0.91 -2.71 24.01
CA ASN A 299 -1.72 -3.93 23.99
C ASN A 299 -2.27 -4.28 22.59
N GLY A 300 -2.03 -3.45 21.58
CA GLY A 300 -2.56 -3.63 20.22
C GLY A 300 -4.06 -3.38 20.11
N GLU A 301 -4.65 -2.62 21.04
CA GLU A 301 -6.06 -2.21 21.02
C GLU A 301 -6.28 -0.96 20.14
N LYS A 302 -5.22 -0.17 19.94
CA LYS A 302 -5.19 0.98 19.04
C LYS A 302 -3.93 0.99 18.18
N ASP A 303 -4.07 1.53 16.99
CA ASP A 303 -2.94 1.85 16.12
C ASP A 303 -2.05 2.90 16.79
N TYR A 304 -0.74 2.85 16.49
CA TYR A 304 0.14 3.96 16.82
C TYR A 304 -0.47 5.25 16.26
N PRO A 305 -0.70 6.29 17.08
CA PRO A 305 -1.25 7.52 16.57
C PRO A 305 -0.34 8.06 15.47
N SER A 306 -0.90 8.38 14.30
CA SER A 306 -0.28 9.36 13.42
C SER A 306 -0.05 10.62 14.26
N LEU A 307 1.02 11.39 13.97
CA LEU A 307 1.43 12.58 14.75
C LEU A 307 0.35 13.69 14.88
N THR A 308 -0.88 13.44 14.44
CA THR A 308 -2.07 14.28 14.54
C THR A 308 -2.86 13.96 15.82
N SER A 309 -2.24 14.06 17.00
CA SER A 309 -3.04 14.31 18.21
C SER A 309 -3.41 15.79 18.22
N ALA A 310 -4.72 16.08 18.21
CA ALA A 310 -5.29 17.42 18.05
C ALA A 310 -4.94 18.44 19.16
N GLN A 311 -4.02 18.12 20.07
CA GLN A 311 -3.64 19.00 21.19
C GLN A 311 -2.39 19.85 20.94
N ASP A 312 -1.54 19.51 19.96
CA ASP A 312 -0.31 20.30 19.70
C ASP A 312 -0.29 20.92 18.29
N ARG A 313 -1.21 21.86 18.05
CA ARG A 313 -1.10 22.87 16.96
C ARG A 313 -0.04 23.94 17.28
N LYS A 314 1.13 23.55 17.80
CA LYS A 314 2.28 24.44 17.95
C LYS A 314 3.55 23.75 17.50
N GLY A 315 3.64 23.64 16.18
CA GLY A 315 4.89 23.78 15.44
C GLY A 315 5.96 22.75 15.73
N ILE A 316 6.03 21.72 14.90
CA ILE A 316 7.28 21.14 14.43
C ILE A 316 7.02 20.69 12.99
N ILE A 317 7.42 21.50 12.00
CA ILE A 317 8.29 21.16 10.85
C ILE A 317 8.86 22.51 10.32
N PRO A 318 10.19 22.66 10.13
CA PRO A 318 10.76 23.83 9.44
C PRO A 318 10.42 23.88 7.94
#